data_AF-A0A9E4EJB7-F1
#
_entry.id   AF-A0A9E4EJB7-F1
#
_cell.length_a   1.000
_cell.length_b   1.000
_cell.length_c   1.000
_cell.angle_alpha   90.00
_cell.angle_beta   90.00
_cell.angle_gamma   90.00
#
_symmetry.space_group_name_H-M   'P 1'
#
loop_
_entity.id
_entity.type
_entity.pdbx_description
1 polymer ?
#
loop_
_entity_poly.entity_id
_entity_poly.type
_entity_poly.pdbx_seq_one_letter_code
_entity_poly.pdbx_strand_id
1 'polypeptide(L)' 'MAKIRELPKGYTDTPVLPDSEWRVHDIARPAPPVVRPPSFSTQERAGSPPSDAIVLFDGSGFDAWAGRDG' A
#
# COMPACT_ATOMS: atom_id res chain seq x y z
N MET A 1 24.58 14.55 19.10
CA MET A 1 23.90 13.68 18.12
C MET A 1 22.87 12.85 18.88
N ALA A 2 21.58 13.09 18.66
CA ALA A 2 20.53 12.30 19.31
C ALA A 2 20.48 10.90 18.68
N LYS A 3 20.60 9.84 19.48
CA LYS A 3 20.29 8.48 19.03
C LYS A 3 18.79 8.41 18.74
N ILE A 4 18.43 8.15 17.49
CA ILE A 4 17.06 7.78 17.14
C ILE A 4 16.79 6.45 17.85
N ARG A 5 15.83 6.43 18.77
CA ARG A 5 15.41 5.21 19.46
C ARG A 5 14.47 4.47 18.52
N GLU A 6 14.90 3.34 17.97
CA GLU A 6 13.97 2.44 17.28
C GLU A 6 12.96 1.93 18.30
N LEU A 7 11.69 2.27 18.07
CA LEU A 7 10.59 1.73 18.86
C LEU A 7 10.28 0.30 18.40
N PRO A 8 9.78 -0.56 19.29
CA PRO A 8 9.32 -1.90 18.92
C PRO A 8 8.27 -1.80 17.80
N LYS A 9 8.36 -2.69 16.80
CA LYS A 9 7.36 -2.77 15.71
C LYS A 9 5.98 -3.22 16.20
N GLY A 10 5.91 -3.79 17.41
CA GLY A 10 4.72 -4.34 18.05
C GLY A 10 5.09 -5.05 19.36
N TYR A 11 4.13 -5.70 19.99
CA TYR A 11 4.25 -6.33 21.31
C TYR A 11 3.58 -7.70 21.34
N THR A 12 4.00 -8.57 22.26
CA THR A 12 3.41 -9.90 22.50
C THR A 12 2.70 -9.99 23.86
N ASP A 13 2.85 -8.98 24.72
CA ASP A 13 2.46 -8.96 26.13
C ASP A 13 1.31 -7.96 26.42
N THR A 14 0.68 -7.43 25.38
CA THR A 14 -0.48 -6.55 25.49
C THR A 14 -1.80 -7.33 25.58
N PRO A 15 -2.88 -6.71 26.11
CA PRO A 15 -4.20 -7.37 26.16
C PRO A 15 -4.72 -7.73 24.77
N VAL A 16 -5.48 -8.83 24.71
CA VAL A 16 -6.25 -9.22 23.53
C VAL A 16 -7.42 -8.25 23.35
N LEU A 17 -7.67 -7.82 22.11
CA LEU A 17 -8.82 -6.96 21.80
C LEU A 17 -10.13 -7.76 21.90
N PRO A 18 -11.23 -7.15 22.39
CA PRO A 18 -12.55 -7.79 22.36
C PRO A 18 -12.89 -8.26 20.94
N ASP A 19 -13.42 -9.48 20.83
CA ASP A 19 -13.84 -10.10 19.55
C ASP A 19 -12.75 -10.17 18.47
N SER A 20 -11.47 -10.28 18.87
CA SER A 20 -10.34 -10.36 17.95
C SER A 20 -9.34 -11.45 18.34
N GLU A 21 -8.63 -11.99 17.35
CA GLU A 21 -7.45 -12.84 17.57
C GLU A 21 -6.19 -12.04 17.90
N TRP A 22 -6.23 -10.70 17.75
CA TRP A 22 -5.07 -9.82 17.87
C TRP A 22 -5.03 -9.10 19.22
N ARG A 23 -3.80 -8.89 19.72
CA ARG A 23 -3.53 -7.96 20.83
C ARG A 23 -3.42 -6.50 20.37
N VAL A 24 -3.48 -5.58 21.32
CA VAL A 24 -3.16 -4.16 21.06
C VAL A 24 -1.71 -4.07 20.56
N HIS A 25 -1.50 -3.59 19.32
CA HIS A 25 -0.18 -3.54 18.66
C HIS A 25 0.51 -4.92 18.53
N ASP A 26 -0.24 -6.00 18.29
CA ASP A 26 0.30 -7.35 18.13
C ASP A 26 1.37 -7.44 17.03
N ILE A 27 2.58 -7.92 17.38
CA ILE A 27 3.68 -8.10 16.42
C ILE A 27 3.43 -9.25 15.43
N ALA A 28 2.58 -10.21 15.79
CA ALA A 28 2.25 -11.34 14.91
C ALA A 28 1.21 -10.97 13.85
N ARG A 29 0.55 -9.80 13.95
CA ARG A 29 -0.40 -9.34 12.95
C ARG A 29 0.32 -9.11 11.62
N PRO A 30 -0.11 -9.76 10.52
CA PRO A 30 0.53 -9.60 9.22
C PRO A 30 0.61 -8.13 8.83
N ALA A 31 1.81 -7.68 8.47
CA ALA A 31 2.00 -6.34 7.95
C ALA A 31 1.29 -6.23 6.58
N PRO A 32 0.64 -5.10 6.28
CA PRO A 32 0.13 -4.83 4.94
C PRO A 32 1.27 -4.92 3.90
N PRO A 33 0.97 -5.33 2.66
CA PRO A 33 1.94 -5.28 1.57
C PRO A 33 2.52 -3.88 1.39
N VAL A 34 3.81 -3.80 1.08
CA VAL A 34 4.47 -2.52 0.80
C VAL A 34 4.14 -2.09 -0.63
N VAL A 35 3.56 -0.90 -0.76
CA VAL A 35 3.26 -0.27 -2.05
C VAL A 35 4.17 0.93 -2.24
N ARG A 36 4.91 0.97 -3.35
CA ARG A 36 5.66 2.17 -3.75
C ARG A 36 4.65 3.20 -4.27
N PRO A 37 4.64 4.42 -3.73
CA PRO A 37 3.68 5.44 -4.12
C PRO A 37 3.88 5.92 -5.56
N PRO A 38 2.86 6.56 -6.15
CA PRO A 38 2.97 7.20 -7.45
C PRO A 38 3.92 8.41 -7.41
N SER A 39 4.42 8.83 -8.57
CA SER A 39 4.94 10.19 -8.72
C SER A 39 3.77 11.18 -8.79
N PHE A 40 4.00 12.44 -8.41
CA PHE A 40 3.00 13.48 -8.59
C PHE A 40 2.78 13.80 -10.08
N SER A 41 1.58 14.26 -10.42
CA SER A 41 1.28 14.81 -11.75
C SER A 41 1.73 16.27 -11.87
N THR A 42 2.03 16.69 -13.10
CA THR A 42 2.12 18.10 -13.50
C THR A 42 1.02 18.43 -14.50
N GLN A 43 0.97 19.68 -14.97
CA GLN A 43 0.05 20.09 -16.02
C GLN A 43 0.34 19.38 -17.35
N GLU A 44 1.61 19.05 -17.60
CA GLU A 44 2.10 18.46 -18.85
C GLU A 44 2.19 16.93 -18.80
N ARG A 45 2.27 16.34 -17.61
CA ARG A 45 2.54 14.90 -17.44
C ARG A 45 1.76 14.30 -16.29
N ALA A 46 1.06 13.20 -16.57
CA ALA A 46 0.47 12.37 -15.51
C ALA A 46 1.56 11.75 -14.62
N GLY A 47 1.25 11.60 -13.34
CA GLY A 47 2.06 10.84 -12.39
C GLY A 47 2.13 9.35 -12.76
N SER A 48 3.16 8.66 -12.29
CA SER A 48 3.24 7.21 -12.43
C SER A 48 2.18 6.53 -11.55
N PRO A 49 1.67 5.35 -11.90
CA PRO A 49 0.83 4.58 -10.98
C PRO A 49 1.64 4.08 -9.76
N PRO A 50 0.97 3.70 -8.66
CA PRO A 50 1.62 2.94 -7.60
C PRO A 50 2.08 1.56 -8.11
N SER A 51 2.99 0.92 -7.37
CA SER A 51 3.62 -0.33 -7.82
C SER A 51 2.68 -1.54 -7.98
N ASP A 52 1.54 -1.52 -7.30
CA ASP A 52 0.54 -2.59 -7.31
C ASP A 52 -0.69 -2.26 -8.17
N ALA A 53 -0.66 -1.17 -8.93
CA ALA A 53 -1.77 -0.78 -9.78
C ALA A 53 -1.95 -1.73 -10.97
N ILE A 54 -3.21 -1.99 -11.32
CA ILE A 54 -3.58 -2.46 -12.66
C ILE A 54 -3.65 -1.22 -13.56
N VAL A 55 -2.79 -1.15 -14.57
CA VAL A 55 -2.74 -0.01 -15.50
C VAL A 55 -3.68 -0.27 -16.67
N LEU A 56 -4.77 0.50 -16.74
CA LEU A 56 -5.77 0.35 -17.79
C LEU A 56 -5.42 1.13 -19.08
N PHE A 57 -4.62 2.19 -18.96
CA PHE A 57 -4.16 2.97 -20.11
C PHE A 57 -2.86 3.69 -19.75
N ASP A 58 -1.81 3.44 -20.52
CA ASP A 58 -0.48 4.06 -20.37
C ASP A 58 -0.06 4.86 -21.61
N GLY A 59 -0.96 5.01 -22.59
CA GLY A 59 -0.69 5.63 -23.88
C GLY A 59 -0.17 4.69 -24.96
N SER A 60 0.05 3.40 -24.67
CA SER A 60 0.53 2.42 -25.65
C SER A 60 -0.59 1.74 -26.45
N GLY A 61 -1.80 1.67 -25.91
CA GLY A 61 -2.92 0.98 -26.56
C GLY A 61 -4.15 0.82 -25.67
N PHE A 62 -5.13 0.06 -26.14
CA PHE A 62 -6.43 -0.15 -25.48
C PHE A 62 -6.64 -1.61 -25.05
N ASP A 63 -5.58 -2.40 -24.86
CA ASP A 63 -5.67 -3.84 -24.61
C ASP A 63 -6.48 -4.21 -23.35
N ALA A 64 -6.59 -3.27 -22.39
CA ALA A 64 -7.41 -3.44 -21.20
C ALA A 64 -8.91 -3.13 -21.43
N TRP A 65 -9.30 -2.77 -22.65
CA TRP A 65 -10.64 -2.31 -23.02
C TRP A 65 -11.20 -3.12 -24.19
N ALA A 66 -12.52 -3.27 -24.22
CA ALA A 66 -13.24 -3.79 -25.37
C ALA A 66 -14.32 -2.78 -25.79
N GLY A 67 -14.57 -2.67 -27.10
CA GLY A 67 -15.72 -1.96 -27.61
C GLY A 67 -17.00 -2.59 -27.07
N ARG A 68 -18.08 -1.80 -27.01
CA ARG A 68 -19.39 -2.30 -26.57
C ARG A 68 -19.84 -3.54 -27.37
N ASP A 69 -19.44 -3.61 -28.64
CA ASP A 69 -19.84 -4.65 -29.59
C ASP A 69 -18.71 -5.64 -29.95
N GLY A 70 -17.59 -5.60 -29.22
CA GLY A 70 -16.36 -6.35 -29.51
C GLY A 70 -15.47 -5.68 -30.54
#